data_AF-A0A832ZWX6-F1
#
_entry.id   AF-A0A832ZWX6-F1
#
_cell.length_a   1.000
_cell.length_b   1.000
_cell.length_c   1.000
_cell.angle_alpha   90.00
_cell.angle_beta   90.00
_cell.angle_gamma   90.00
#
_symmetry.space_group_name_H-M   'P 1'
#
loop_
_entity.id
_entity.type
_entity.pdbx_description
1 polymer ?
#
loop_
_entity_poly.entity_id
_entity_poly.type
_entity_poly.pdbx_seq_one_letter_code
_entity_poly.pdbx_strand_id
1 'polypeptide(L)'
;MSKTETQFPDVGELIVGKVTRIDRFGAYLILEDYPGIEAFLHISEISLKWVRNIRDYIREGQRYVFKVIRVNPATYQVDVSLRRVSQKEKTEKMLEWKRRQKVNRILSILRERTKTPEKELNKLIREPYENDDEKIYEAFEKISEGDPVSQFFSGLSKKVEQELEILVKQEIKHKVAEIHGELVMSTTHRYGADAIRKAAAAAEALAGQKEEVTITVKGPPRYFLRIRTADRERAEELLNEILETTRQVLQEYGGVAEFKRTA
;
A
#
# COMPACT_ATOMS: atom_id res chain seq x y z
N MET A 1 23.81 -18.51 -24.31
CA MET A 1 22.34 -18.45 -24.10
C MET A 1 21.99 -19.50 -23.08
N SER A 2 21.80 -19.10 -21.81
CA SER A 2 21.43 -20.00 -20.73
C SER A 2 19.97 -20.43 -20.96
N LYS A 3 19.70 -21.72 -21.11
CA LYS A 3 18.35 -22.26 -21.04
C LYS A 3 17.86 -21.99 -19.62
N THR A 4 16.98 -21.01 -19.45
CA THR A 4 16.23 -20.84 -18.21
C THR A 4 15.46 -22.13 -18.01
N GLU A 5 15.82 -22.93 -17.01
CA GLU A 5 15.00 -24.05 -16.58
C GLU A 5 13.61 -23.48 -16.31
N THR A 6 12.61 -23.91 -17.08
CA THR A 6 11.25 -23.46 -16.88
C THR A 6 10.78 -24.04 -15.56
N GLN A 7 10.84 -23.23 -14.51
CA GLN A 7 10.36 -23.60 -13.19
C GLN A 7 8.84 -23.70 -13.25
N PHE A 8 8.30 -24.79 -12.72
CA PHE A 8 6.86 -24.98 -12.57
C PHE A 8 6.44 -24.64 -11.14
N PRO A 9 5.20 -24.16 -10.92
CA PRO A 9 4.68 -24.00 -9.58
C PRO A 9 4.43 -25.37 -8.93
N ASP A 10 4.43 -25.40 -7.60
CA ASP A 10 4.15 -26.63 -6.85
C ASP A 10 2.64 -26.91 -6.73
N VAL A 11 2.28 -28.18 -6.61
CA VAL A 11 0.88 -28.56 -6.37
C VAL A 11 0.44 -28.04 -4.99
N GLY A 12 -0.65 -27.28 -4.96
CA GLY A 12 -1.15 -26.61 -3.77
C GLY A 12 -0.64 -25.18 -3.57
N GLU A 13 0.30 -24.72 -4.39
CA GLU A 13 0.80 -23.34 -4.36
C GLU A 13 -0.30 -22.33 -4.72
N LEU A 14 -0.26 -21.15 -4.09
CA LEU A 14 -1.09 -20.01 -4.43
C LEU A 14 -0.35 -19.11 -5.41
N ILE A 15 -0.99 -18.80 -6.52
CA ILE A 15 -0.41 -18.04 -7.64
C ILE A 15 -1.34 -16.91 -8.06
N VAL A 16 -0.78 -15.84 -8.62
CA VAL A 16 -1.57 -14.79 -9.28
C VAL A 16 -1.54 -15.02 -10.79
N GLY A 17 -2.72 -15.05 -11.40
CA GLY A 17 -2.85 -15.22 -12.84
C GLY A 17 -3.83 -14.25 -13.47
N LYS A 18 -3.54 -13.83 -14.70
CA LYS A 18 -4.38 -12.96 -15.52
C LYS A 18 -5.21 -13.79 -16.49
N VAL A 19 -6.53 -13.64 -16.42
CA VAL A 19 -7.46 -14.31 -17.33
C VAL A 19 -7.25 -13.78 -18.75
N THR A 20 -6.94 -14.66 -19.69
CA THR A 20 -6.73 -14.29 -21.09
C THR A 20 -7.93 -14.60 -21.96
N ARG A 21 -8.60 -15.73 -21.72
CA ARG A 21 -9.76 -16.18 -22.51
C ARG A 21 -10.72 -16.98 -21.67
N ILE A 22 -12.02 -16.70 -21.81
CA ILE A 22 -13.09 -17.49 -21.18
C ILE A 22 -13.84 -18.28 -22.27
N ASP A 23 -14.01 -19.59 -22.06
CA ASP A 23 -14.77 -20.49 -22.93
C ASP A 23 -15.89 -21.20 -22.13
N ARG A 24 -16.65 -22.08 -22.77
CA ARG A 24 -17.78 -22.81 -22.19
C ARG A 24 -17.37 -23.75 -21.05
N PHE A 25 -16.17 -24.32 -21.11
CA PHE A 25 -15.69 -25.33 -20.16
C PHE A 25 -14.77 -24.78 -19.06
N GLY A 26 -14.40 -23.50 -19.14
CA GLY A 26 -13.42 -22.94 -18.23
C GLY A 26 -12.81 -21.64 -18.73
N ALA A 27 -11.66 -21.28 -18.17
CA ALA A 27 -10.89 -20.12 -18.58
C ALA A 27 -9.40 -20.44 -18.66
N TYR A 28 -8.74 -19.80 -19.61
CA TYR A 28 -7.29 -19.80 -19.78
C TYR A 28 -6.72 -18.55 -19.13
N LEU A 29 -5.56 -18.70 -18.50
CA LEU A 29 -4.88 -17.61 -17.82
C LEU A 29 -3.36 -17.77 -17.91
N ILE A 30 -2.66 -16.64 -17.88
CA ILE A 30 -1.20 -16.58 -17.82
C ILE A 30 -0.80 -16.34 -16.37
N LEU A 31 0.19 -17.10 -15.91
CA LEU A 31 0.75 -16.95 -14.57
C LEU A 31 1.72 -15.76 -14.55
N GLU A 32 1.55 -14.84 -13.61
CA GLU A 32 2.40 -13.64 -13.52
C GLU A 32 3.82 -13.98 -13.04
N ASP A 33 3.95 -14.98 -12.17
CA ASP A 33 5.24 -15.41 -11.60
C ASP A 33 5.96 -16.47 -12.46
N TYR A 34 5.23 -17.11 -13.39
CA TYR A 34 5.72 -18.23 -14.19
C TYR A 34 5.52 -17.96 -15.70
N PRO A 35 6.35 -17.09 -16.30
CA PRO A 35 6.19 -16.72 -17.69
C PRO A 35 6.37 -17.92 -18.63
N GLY A 36 5.47 -18.04 -19.60
CA GLY A 36 5.49 -19.14 -20.59
C GLY A 36 4.73 -20.40 -20.16
N ILE A 37 4.18 -20.44 -18.93
CA ILE A 37 3.26 -21.50 -18.50
C ILE A 37 1.82 -21.01 -18.65
N GLU A 38 1.00 -21.78 -19.38
CA GLU A 38 -0.43 -21.55 -19.46
C GLU A 38 -1.15 -22.31 -18.35
N ALA A 39 -2.13 -21.66 -17.74
CA ALA A 39 -2.98 -22.27 -16.74
C ALA A 39 -4.43 -22.37 -17.22
N PHE A 40 -5.10 -23.44 -16.82
CA PHE A 40 -6.48 -23.71 -17.13
C PHE A 40 -7.31 -23.82 -15.84
N LEU A 41 -8.40 -23.06 -15.80
CA LEU A 41 -9.40 -23.08 -14.74
C LEU A 41 -10.65 -23.76 -15.28
N HIS A 42 -10.89 -25.01 -14.89
CA HIS A 42 -12.09 -25.72 -15.27
C HIS A 42 -13.34 -25.12 -14.60
N ILE A 43 -14.51 -25.18 -15.24
CA ILE A 43 -15.77 -24.61 -14.73
C ILE A 43 -16.12 -25.13 -13.33
N SER A 44 -15.84 -26.40 -13.04
CA SER A 44 -16.08 -26.99 -11.72
C SER A 44 -15.20 -26.40 -10.63
N GLU A 45 -14.06 -25.80 -10.97
CA GLU A 45 -13.09 -25.23 -10.02
C GLU A 45 -13.28 -23.72 -9.79
N ILE A 46 -14.33 -23.12 -10.36
CA ILE A 46 -14.65 -21.69 -10.21
C ILE A 46 -15.39 -21.41 -8.90
N SER A 47 -16.41 -22.22 -8.58
CA SER A 47 -17.26 -22.03 -7.41
C SER A 47 -17.64 -23.36 -6.77
N LEU A 48 -18.01 -23.30 -5.49
CA LEU A 48 -18.69 -24.41 -4.79
C LEU A 48 -20.17 -24.50 -5.20
N LYS A 49 -20.76 -23.40 -5.68
CA LYS A 49 -22.14 -23.36 -6.19
C LYS A 49 -22.18 -23.69 -7.68
N TRP A 50 -23.35 -24.07 -8.18
CA TRP A 50 -23.56 -24.27 -9.61
C TRP A 50 -23.29 -22.98 -10.39
N VAL A 51 -22.43 -23.05 -11.40
CA VAL A 51 -22.05 -21.92 -12.25
C VAL A 51 -22.83 -22.00 -13.57
N ARG A 52 -23.77 -21.07 -13.79
CA ARG A 52 -24.48 -20.94 -15.07
C ARG A 52 -23.66 -20.16 -16.10
N ASN A 53 -22.97 -19.11 -15.66
CA ASN A 53 -22.15 -18.26 -16.51
C ASN A 53 -20.83 -17.94 -15.79
N ILE A 54 -19.71 -18.28 -16.43
CA ILE A 54 -18.36 -18.07 -15.89
C ILE A 54 -18.06 -16.58 -15.72
N ARG A 55 -18.61 -15.73 -16.61
CA ARG A 55 -18.36 -14.28 -16.63
C ARG A 55 -18.88 -13.53 -15.40
N ASP A 56 -19.74 -14.18 -14.61
CA ASP A 56 -20.25 -13.62 -13.36
C ASP A 56 -19.21 -13.71 -12.23
N TYR A 57 -18.20 -14.59 -12.38
CA TYR A 57 -17.16 -14.86 -11.38
C TYR A 57 -15.80 -14.30 -11.76
N ILE A 58 -15.46 -14.34 -13.05
CA ILE A 58 -14.17 -13.89 -13.58
C ILE A 58 -14.34 -13.10 -14.87
N ARG A 59 -13.40 -12.20 -15.16
CA ARG A 59 -13.40 -11.39 -16.38
C ARG A 59 -12.05 -11.45 -17.07
N GLU A 60 -12.07 -11.45 -18.40
CA GLU A 60 -10.86 -11.34 -19.22
C GLU A 60 -10.10 -10.05 -18.89
N GLY A 61 -8.77 -10.15 -18.91
CA GLY A 61 -7.87 -9.06 -18.55
C GLY A 61 -7.67 -8.84 -17.04
N GLN A 62 -8.51 -9.42 -16.19
CA GLN A 62 -8.40 -9.27 -14.73
C GLN A 62 -7.50 -10.36 -14.11
N ARG A 63 -6.95 -10.01 -12.94
CA ARG A 63 -6.07 -10.88 -12.15
C ARG A 63 -6.77 -11.42 -10.92
N TYR A 64 -6.53 -12.70 -10.65
CA TYR A 64 -7.09 -13.41 -9.50
C TYR A 64 -6.01 -14.30 -8.88
N VAL A 65 -6.23 -14.67 -7.62
CA VAL A 65 -5.44 -15.69 -6.94
C VAL A 65 -6.06 -17.04 -7.21
N PHE A 66 -5.24 -18.00 -7.59
CA PHE A 66 -5.64 -19.38 -7.80
C PHE A 66 -4.75 -20.32 -7.00
N LYS A 67 -5.29 -21.50 -6.69
CA LYS A 67 -4.53 -22.62 -6.12
C LYS A 67 -4.19 -23.61 -7.22
N VAL A 68 -2.93 -24.01 -7.33
CA VAL A 68 -2.50 -25.05 -8.27
C VAL A 68 -3.05 -26.40 -7.82
N ILE A 69 -3.71 -27.12 -8.73
CA ILE A 69 -4.27 -28.44 -8.44
C ILE A 69 -3.53 -29.57 -9.16
N ARG A 70 -2.97 -29.29 -10.34
CA ARG A 70 -2.21 -30.26 -11.13
C ARG A 70 -1.23 -29.54 -12.03
N VAL A 71 -0.05 -30.13 -12.21
CA VAL A 71 0.99 -29.63 -13.11
C VAL A 71 1.26 -30.72 -14.14
N ASN A 72 1.27 -30.36 -15.42
CA ASN A 72 1.70 -31.22 -16.50
C ASN A 72 2.95 -30.62 -17.18
N PRO A 73 4.16 -31.05 -16.78
CA PRO A 73 5.40 -30.51 -17.34
C PRO A 73 5.58 -30.83 -18.83
N ALA A 74 5.00 -31.94 -19.33
CA ALA A 74 5.15 -32.34 -20.72
C ALA A 74 4.43 -31.39 -21.70
N THR A 75 3.33 -30.78 -21.25
CA THR A 75 2.50 -29.88 -22.06
C THR A 75 2.60 -28.42 -21.62
N TYR A 76 3.48 -28.10 -20.66
CA TYR A 76 3.59 -26.75 -20.07
C TYR A 76 2.27 -26.18 -19.56
N GLN A 77 1.38 -27.05 -19.08
CA GLN A 77 0.03 -26.69 -18.66
C GLN A 77 -0.17 -26.96 -17.17
N VAL A 78 -0.83 -26.02 -16.49
CA VAL A 78 -1.17 -26.12 -15.07
C VAL A 78 -2.68 -26.01 -14.90
N ASP A 79 -3.29 -26.95 -14.20
CA ASP A 79 -4.69 -26.81 -13.80
C ASP A 79 -4.75 -26.08 -12.47
N VAL A 80 -5.68 -25.13 -12.37
CA VAL A 80 -5.82 -24.26 -11.20
C VAL A 80 -7.25 -24.21 -10.70
N SER A 81 -7.42 -23.72 -9.48
CA SER A 81 -8.71 -23.61 -8.81
C SER A 81 -8.90 -22.25 -8.16
N LEU A 82 -10.08 -21.66 -8.38
CA LEU A 82 -10.51 -20.43 -7.71
C LEU A 82 -11.28 -20.74 -6.42
N ARG A 83 -12.09 -21.80 -6.42
CA ARG A 83 -12.94 -22.18 -5.27
C ARG A 83 -12.18 -22.73 -4.07
N ARG A 84 -10.93 -23.18 -4.28
CA ARG A 84 -10.05 -23.72 -3.24
C ARG A 84 -9.17 -22.67 -2.56
N VAL A 85 -9.38 -21.39 -2.88
CA VAL A 85 -8.67 -20.26 -2.27
C VAL A 85 -9.59 -19.62 -1.24
N SER A 86 -9.18 -19.63 0.03
CA SER A 86 -9.90 -18.94 1.10
C SER A 86 -9.78 -17.41 0.95
N GLN A 87 -10.69 -16.67 1.59
CA GLN A 87 -10.64 -15.21 1.57
C GLN A 87 -9.36 -14.65 2.20
N LYS A 88 -8.84 -15.32 3.23
CA LYS A 88 -7.57 -14.97 3.89
C LYS A 88 -6.39 -15.17 2.93
N GLU A 89 -6.25 -16.36 2.37
CA GLU A 89 -5.20 -16.70 1.38
C GLU A 89 -5.24 -15.75 0.18
N LYS A 90 -6.44 -15.45 -0.34
CA LYS A 90 -6.62 -14.50 -1.45
C LYS A 90 -6.07 -13.12 -1.08
N THR A 91 -6.43 -12.60 0.10
CA THR A 91 -6.00 -11.26 0.53
C THR A 91 -4.49 -11.23 0.76
N GLU A 92 -3.94 -12.24 1.43
CA GLU A 92 -2.49 -12.34 1.70
C GLU A 92 -1.69 -12.46 0.41
N LYS A 93 -2.06 -13.38 -0.49
CA LYS A 93 -1.32 -13.57 -1.76
C LYS A 93 -1.42 -12.36 -2.69
N MET A 94 -2.58 -11.70 -2.74
CA MET A 94 -2.71 -10.45 -3.51
C MET A 94 -1.85 -9.32 -2.92
N LEU A 95 -1.70 -9.27 -1.59
CA LEU A 95 -0.84 -8.29 -0.94
C LEU A 95 0.63 -8.55 -1.27
N GLU A 96 1.09 -9.79 -1.06
CA GLU A 96 2.45 -10.25 -1.41
C GLU A 96 2.77 -9.92 -2.88
N TRP A 97 1.89 -10.29 -3.81
CA TRP A 97 2.09 -10.01 -5.23
C TRP A 97 2.18 -8.51 -5.53
N LYS A 98 1.33 -7.67 -4.91
CA LYS A 98 1.40 -6.21 -5.08
C LYS A 98 2.70 -5.63 -4.53
N ARG A 99 3.18 -6.11 -3.37
CA ARG A 99 4.45 -5.71 -2.76
C ARG A 99 5.62 -6.07 -3.67
N ARG A 100 5.65 -7.31 -4.15
CA ARG A 100 6.62 -7.78 -5.16
C ARG A 100 6.65 -6.91 -6.42
N GLN A 101 5.49 -6.61 -7.01
CA GLN A 101 5.41 -5.75 -8.20
C GLN A 101 5.97 -4.34 -7.95
N LYS A 102 5.77 -3.78 -6.75
CA LYS A 102 6.38 -2.49 -6.38
C LYS A 102 7.89 -2.59 -6.29
N VAL A 103 8.44 -3.64 -5.66
CA VAL A 103 9.90 -3.86 -5.61
C VAL A 103 10.46 -3.95 -7.03
N ASN A 104 9.87 -4.78 -7.89
CA ASN A 104 10.28 -4.92 -9.28
C ASN A 104 10.24 -3.58 -10.04
N ARG A 105 9.18 -2.79 -9.85
CA ARG A 105 9.03 -1.47 -10.46
C ARG A 105 10.09 -0.47 -9.97
N ILE A 106 10.37 -0.45 -8.67
CA ILE A 106 11.41 0.42 -8.10
C ILE A 106 12.77 0.05 -8.70
N LEU A 107 13.10 -1.24 -8.72
CA LEU A 107 14.38 -1.72 -9.26
C LEU A 107 14.51 -1.49 -10.77
N SER A 108 13.42 -1.63 -11.54
CA SER A 108 13.44 -1.35 -12.98
C SER A 108 13.72 0.13 -13.25
N ILE A 109 13.06 1.03 -12.52
CA ILE A 109 13.28 2.47 -12.67
C ILE A 109 14.67 2.87 -12.18
N LEU A 110 15.13 2.29 -11.07
CA LEU A 110 16.47 2.52 -10.54
C LEU A 110 17.53 2.18 -11.57
N ARG A 111 17.43 0.98 -12.18
CA ARG A 111 18.29 0.53 -13.27
C ARG A 111 18.33 1.52 -14.43
N GLU A 112 17.17 2.00 -14.88
CA GLU A 112 17.08 2.96 -15.99
C GLU A 112 17.75 4.29 -15.67
N ARG A 113 17.55 4.83 -14.46
CA ARG A 113 18.10 6.13 -14.04
C ARG A 113 19.60 6.09 -13.74
N THR A 114 20.06 5.02 -13.10
CA THR A 114 21.46 4.91 -12.69
C THR A 114 22.33 4.29 -13.78
N LYS A 115 21.73 3.60 -14.76
CA LYS A 115 22.38 2.74 -15.76
C LYS A 115 23.21 1.61 -15.14
N THR A 116 22.91 1.24 -13.89
CA THR A 116 23.58 0.15 -13.19
C THR A 116 23.13 -1.20 -13.77
N PRO A 117 24.04 -2.16 -14.04
CA PRO A 117 23.65 -3.48 -14.52
C PRO A 117 22.70 -4.21 -13.56
N GLU A 118 21.71 -4.91 -14.09
CA GLU A 118 20.74 -5.68 -13.30
C GLU A 118 21.40 -6.71 -12.39
N LYS A 119 22.46 -7.36 -12.87
CA LYS A 119 23.23 -8.33 -12.09
C LYS A 119 23.83 -7.71 -10.81
N GLU A 120 24.27 -6.46 -10.91
CA GLU A 120 24.86 -5.74 -9.77
C GLU A 120 23.76 -5.32 -8.78
N LEU A 121 22.63 -4.80 -9.27
CA LEU A 121 21.48 -4.47 -8.42
C LEU A 121 20.93 -5.70 -7.70
N ASN A 122 20.80 -6.84 -8.38
CA ASN A 122 20.34 -8.08 -7.75
C ASN A 122 21.32 -8.55 -6.67
N LYS A 123 22.64 -8.46 -6.92
CA LYS A 123 23.65 -8.79 -5.93
C LYS A 123 23.59 -7.91 -4.68
N LEU A 124 23.37 -6.61 -4.85
CA LEU A 124 23.41 -5.65 -3.75
C LEU A 124 22.07 -5.50 -3.01
N ILE A 125 20.94 -5.80 -3.67
CA ILE A 125 19.60 -5.60 -3.11
C ILE A 125 18.86 -6.91 -2.85
N ARG A 126 18.92 -7.90 -3.75
CA ARG A 126 18.16 -9.16 -3.61
C ARG A 126 18.90 -10.23 -2.84
N GLU A 127 20.17 -10.48 -3.15
CA GLU A 127 20.96 -11.52 -2.48
C GLU A 127 21.04 -11.36 -0.94
N PRO A 128 21.16 -10.14 -0.37
CA PRO A 128 21.16 -9.97 1.10
C PRO A 128 19.88 -10.45 1.78
N TYR A 129 18.78 -10.57 1.04
CA TYR A 129 17.48 -11.02 1.51
C TYR A 129 17.07 -12.36 0.88
N GLU A 130 18.03 -13.16 0.40
CA GLU A 130 17.77 -14.49 -0.18
C GLU A 130 16.81 -14.47 -1.38
N ASN A 131 16.72 -13.33 -2.09
CA ASN A 131 15.73 -13.06 -3.14
C ASN A 131 14.27 -13.03 -2.67
N ASP A 132 14.04 -12.82 -1.37
CA ASP A 132 12.71 -12.63 -0.79
C ASP A 132 12.24 -11.18 -0.94
N ASP A 133 11.39 -10.95 -1.95
CA ASP A 133 10.83 -9.64 -2.25
C ASP A 133 9.95 -9.06 -1.12
N GLU A 134 9.43 -9.90 -0.22
CA GLU A 134 8.64 -9.41 0.92
C GLU A 134 9.56 -8.72 1.94
N LYS A 135 10.69 -9.35 2.29
CA LYS A 135 11.69 -8.75 3.19
C LYS A 135 12.31 -7.48 2.59
N ILE A 136 12.53 -7.45 1.27
CA ILE A 136 13.02 -6.25 0.58
C ILE A 136 11.97 -5.13 0.65
N TYR A 137 10.69 -5.47 0.48
CA TYR A 137 9.62 -4.48 0.61
C TYR A 137 9.52 -3.92 2.03
N GLU A 138 9.68 -4.74 3.07
CA GLU A 138 9.75 -4.28 4.47
C GLU A 138 10.93 -3.32 4.71
N ALA A 139 12.10 -3.59 4.12
CA ALA A 139 13.24 -2.66 4.16
C ALA A 139 12.91 -1.35 3.45
N PHE A 140 12.23 -1.40 2.29
CA PHE A 140 11.78 -0.18 1.62
C PHE A 140 10.73 0.59 2.42
N GLU A 141 9.83 -0.08 3.15
CA GLU A 141 8.90 0.60 4.07
C GLU A 141 9.67 1.41 5.12
N LYS A 142 10.67 0.83 5.77
CA LYS A 142 11.52 1.55 6.74
C LYS A 142 12.31 2.70 6.13
N ILE A 143 12.85 2.52 4.92
CA ILE A 143 13.52 3.62 4.19
C ILE A 143 12.54 4.74 3.87
N SER A 144 11.31 4.42 3.47
CA SER A 144 10.28 5.42 3.22
C SER A 144 9.84 6.15 4.49
N GLU A 145 10.09 5.58 5.67
CA GLU A 145 9.88 6.21 6.98
C GLU A 145 11.07 7.09 7.40
N GLY A 146 12.21 7.02 6.73
CA GLY A 146 13.37 7.87 6.97
C GLY A 146 14.63 7.14 7.41
N ASP A 147 14.58 5.81 7.56
CA ASP A 147 15.79 5.04 7.83
C ASP A 147 16.75 5.13 6.62
N PRO A 148 18.06 5.25 6.84
CA PRO A 148 19.01 5.39 5.74
C PRO A 148 19.12 4.10 4.92
N VAL A 149 19.23 4.24 3.60
CA VAL A 149 19.38 3.10 2.66
C VAL A 149 20.56 2.19 3.05
N SER A 150 21.66 2.78 3.52
CA SER A 150 22.89 2.07 3.90
C SER A 150 22.72 1.12 5.09
N GLN A 151 21.66 1.26 5.88
CA GLN A 151 21.30 0.32 6.95
C GLN A 151 20.80 -1.02 6.40
N PHE A 152 20.19 -1.02 5.22
CA PHE A 152 19.57 -2.21 4.62
C PHE A 152 20.38 -2.78 3.45
N PHE A 153 21.12 -1.93 2.75
CA PHE A 153 21.87 -2.30 1.55
C PHE A 153 23.28 -1.72 1.61
N SER A 154 24.29 -2.60 1.64
CA SER A 154 25.70 -2.19 1.68
C SER A 154 26.33 -2.19 0.30
N GLY A 155 27.28 -1.27 0.06
CA GLY A 155 28.09 -1.28 -1.16
C GLY A 155 27.44 -0.62 -2.38
N LEU A 156 26.30 0.04 -2.20
CA LEU A 156 25.70 0.88 -3.23
C LEU A 156 26.53 2.15 -3.42
N SER A 157 26.66 2.63 -4.66
CA SER A 157 27.25 3.95 -4.90
C SER A 157 26.32 5.05 -4.39
N LYS A 158 26.87 6.20 -3.95
CA LYS A 158 26.07 7.35 -3.46
C LYS A 158 24.93 7.75 -4.41
N LYS A 159 25.17 7.70 -5.72
CA LYS A 159 24.16 7.99 -6.73
C LYS A 159 22.99 7.01 -6.68
N VAL A 160 23.29 5.71 -6.53
CA VAL A 160 22.26 4.65 -6.47
C VAL A 160 21.47 4.73 -5.16
N GLU A 161 22.15 5.00 -4.04
CA GLU A 161 21.47 5.19 -2.74
C GLU A 161 20.47 6.35 -2.78
N GLN A 162 20.90 7.51 -3.28
CA GLN A 162 20.05 8.70 -3.39
C GLN A 162 18.83 8.47 -4.30
N GLU A 163 19.03 7.88 -5.48
CA GLU A 163 17.92 7.57 -6.38
C GLU A 163 16.97 6.52 -5.80
N LEU A 164 17.49 5.50 -5.12
CA LEU A 164 16.67 4.48 -4.46
C LEU A 164 15.80 5.10 -3.36
N GLU A 165 16.37 5.96 -2.52
CA GLU A 165 15.63 6.66 -1.46
C GLU A 165 14.48 7.51 -2.04
N ILE A 166 14.75 8.27 -3.11
CA ILE A 166 13.74 9.08 -3.79
C ILE A 166 12.61 8.20 -4.35
N LEU A 167 12.97 7.10 -5.04
CA LEU A 167 11.99 6.20 -5.65
C LEU A 167 11.13 5.49 -4.59
N VAL A 168 11.75 5.03 -3.51
CA VAL A 168 11.06 4.37 -2.39
C VAL A 168 10.04 5.33 -1.77
N LYS A 169 10.42 6.59 -1.47
CA LYS A 169 9.52 7.61 -0.93
C LYS A 169 8.36 7.98 -1.88
N GLN A 170 8.57 7.88 -3.20
CA GLN A 170 7.54 8.17 -4.20
C GLN A 170 6.55 7.01 -4.40
N GLU A 171 7.04 5.77 -4.37
CA GLU A 171 6.26 4.57 -4.71
C GLU A 171 5.58 3.92 -3.49
N ILE A 172 6.18 4.03 -2.30
CA ILE A 172 5.63 3.51 -1.07
C ILE A 172 4.81 4.59 -0.37
N LYS A 173 3.50 4.56 -0.68
CA LYS A 173 2.51 5.39 0.02
C LYS A 173 2.20 4.78 1.37
N HIS A 174 2.56 5.50 2.43
CA HIS A 174 2.09 5.22 3.78
C HIS A 174 0.58 5.35 3.84
N LYS A 175 -0.07 4.43 4.56
CA LYS A 175 -1.47 4.61 4.90
C LYS A 175 -1.54 5.77 5.88
N VAL A 176 -2.02 6.91 5.41
CA VAL A 176 -2.28 8.06 6.28
C VAL A 176 -3.64 7.84 6.92
N ALA A 177 -3.69 7.80 8.24
CA ALA A 177 -4.94 7.94 8.98
C ALA A 177 -5.36 9.42 8.90
N GLU A 178 -6.59 9.66 8.42
CA GLU A 178 -7.14 11.00 8.39
C GLU A 178 -8.34 11.11 9.33
N ILE A 179 -8.37 12.17 10.15
CA ILE A 179 -9.56 12.58 10.89
C ILE A 179 -10.03 13.91 10.32
N HIS A 180 -11.30 13.96 9.91
CA HIS A 180 -11.96 15.19 9.49
C HIS A 180 -13.09 15.52 10.46
N GLY A 181 -13.25 16.80 10.76
CA GLY A 181 -14.37 17.27 11.55
C GLY A 181 -14.48 18.78 11.60
N GLU A 182 -15.52 19.26 12.28
CA GLU A 182 -15.71 20.67 12.56
C GLU A 182 -15.22 20.99 13.97
N LEU A 183 -14.27 21.90 14.06
CA LEU A 183 -13.92 22.57 15.29
C LEU A 183 -14.79 23.83 15.40
N VAL A 184 -15.67 23.87 16.39
CA VAL A 184 -16.51 25.02 16.70
C VAL A 184 -15.80 25.83 17.77
N MET A 185 -15.35 27.04 17.42
CA MET A 185 -14.65 27.95 18.32
C MET A 185 -15.39 29.28 18.39
N SER A 186 -15.67 29.76 19.60
CA SER A 186 -16.36 31.02 19.82
C SER A 186 -15.84 31.76 21.04
N THR A 187 -15.90 33.09 20.98
CA THR A 187 -15.54 33.99 22.09
C THR A 187 -16.28 35.31 21.90
N THR A 188 -16.67 35.95 23.00
CA THR A 188 -17.28 37.28 23.02
C THR A 188 -16.27 38.38 23.36
N HIS A 189 -14.98 38.05 23.42
CA HIS A 189 -13.93 39.00 23.77
C HIS A 189 -13.66 40.00 22.64
N ARG A 190 -13.30 41.25 23.00
CA ARG A 190 -13.00 42.32 22.03
C ARG A 190 -11.87 41.99 21.04
N TYR A 191 -10.96 41.09 21.42
CA TYR A 191 -9.89 40.56 20.57
C TYR A 191 -10.17 39.13 20.08
N GLY A 192 -11.45 38.77 19.92
CA GLY A 192 -11.87 37.40 19.65
C GLY A 192 -11.26 36.81 18.37
N ALA A 193 -11.13 37.60 17.30
CA ALA A 193 -10.51 37.14 16.06
C ALA A 193 -9.02 36.77 16.25
N ASP A 194 -8.29 37.50 17.09
CA ASP A 194 -6.89 37.19 17.41
C ASP A 194 -6.79 35.97 18.32
N ALA A 195 -7.71 35.82 19.27
CA ALA A 195 -7.78 34.63 20.13
C ALA A 195 -8.02 33.35 19.33
N ILE A 196 -8.93 33.40 18.35
CA ILE A 196 -9.20 32.27 17.44
C ILE A 196 -7.98 31.94 16.58
N ARG A 197 -7.30 32.96 16.02
CA ARG A 197 -6.07 32.75 15.24
C ARG A 197 -4.95 32.17 16.10
N LYS A 198 -4.79 32.64 17.35
CA LYS A 198 -3.82 32.11 18.33
C LYS A 198 -4.12 30.65 18.67
N ALA A 199 -5.38 30.31 18.91
CA ALA A 199 -5.80 28.94 19.21
C ALA A 199 -5.56 27.99 18.02
N ALA A 200 -5.91 28.41 16.80
CA ALA A 200 -5.65 27.63 15.59
C ALA A 200 -4.15 27.42 15.35
N ALA A 201 -3.34 28.48 15.47
CA ALA A 201 -1.89 28.38 15.30
C ALA A 201 -1.23 27.48 16.36
N ALA A 202 -1.69 27.55 17.62
CA ALA A 202 -1.20 26.67 18.68
C ALA A 202 -1.54 25.20 18.42
N ALA A 203 -2.74 24.92 17.90
CA ALA A 203 -3.15 23.58 17.51
C ALA A 203 -2.37 23.03 16.31
N GLU A 204 -2.14 23.84 15.29
CA GLU A 204 -1.34 23.45 14.12
C GLU A 204 0.13 23.18 14.49
N ALA A 205 0.66 23.90 15.48
CA ALA A 205 2.03 23.71 15.97
C ALA A 205 2.25 22.39 16.75
N LEU A 206 1.19 21.66 17.11
CA LEU A 206 1.31 20.33 17.73
C LEU A 206 1.73 19.25 16.73
N ALA A 207 1.60 19.50 15.43
CA ALA A 207 1.97 18.54 14.41
C ALA A 207 3.48 18.24 14.43
N GLY A 208 3.84 16.98 14.63
CA GLY A 208 5.21 16.49 14.51
C GLY A 208 5.70 16.41 13.06
N GLN A 209 6.95 15.95 12.85
CA GLN A 209 7.59 15.87 11.52
C GLN A 209 6.84 15.02 10.48
N LYS A 210 5.98 14.09 10.92
CA LYS A 210 5.22 13.17 10.05
C LYS A 210 3.70 13.36 10.20
N GLU A 211 3.28 14.49 10.76
CA GLU A 211 1.88 14.80 11.03
C GLU A 211 1.52 16.09 10.31
N GLU A 212 0.28 16.19 9.86
CA GLU A 212 -0.25 17.41 9.26
C GLU A 212 -1.57 17.75 9.96
N VAL A 213 -1.60 18.90 10.63
CA VAL A 213 -2.79 19.48 11.24
C VAL A 213 -3.12 20.74 10.48
N THR A 214 -4.35 20.86 9.99
CA THR A 214 -4.81 22.03 9.25
C THR A 214 -6.16 22.48 9.77
N ILE A 215 -6.28 23.76 10.11
CA ILE A 215 -7.54 24.38 10.54
C ILE A 215 -7.93 25.46 9.53
N THR A 216 -8.97 25.20 8.74
CA THR A 216 -9.46 26.15 7.73
C THR A 216 -10.80 26.74 8.13
N VAL A 217 -11.05 27.98 7.74
CA VAL A 217 -12.33 28.64 8.04
C VAL A 217 -13.42 28.08 7.15
N LYS A 218 -14.46 27.48 7.75
CA LYS A 218 -15.71 27.14 7.05
C LYS A 218 -16.67 28.33 7.05
N GLY A 219 -16.75 29.00 8.21
CA GLY A 219 -17.57 30.17 8.46
C GLY A 219 -17.78 30.31 9.97
N PRO A 220 -17.47 31.45 10.60
CA PRO A 220 -17.55 31.57 12.06
C PRO A 220 -18.93 31.17 12.60
N PRO A 221 -19.02 30.44 13.73
CA PRO A 221 -17.93 29.97 14.59
C PRO A 221 -17.34 28.60 14.19
N ARG A 222 -17.50 28.14 12.94
CA ARG A 222 -17.12 26.80 12.48
C ARG A 222 -15.84 26.81 11.64
N TYR A 223 -14.95 25.88 11.98
CA TYR A 223 -13.64 25.70 11.34
C TYR A 223 -13.48 24.22 10.98
N PHE A 224 -12.99 23.92 9.79
CA PHE A 224 -12.67 22.55 9.40
C PHE A 224 -11.31 22.16 9.96
N LEU A 225 -11.29 21.09 10.75
CA LEU A 225 -10.08 20.46 11.26
C LEU A 225 -9.79 19.22 10.41
N ARG A 226 -8.56 19.16 9.89
CA ARG A 226 -7.99 18.00 9.24
C ARG A 226 -6.74 17.58 10.00
N ILE A 227 -6.71 16.31 10.42
CA ILE A 227 -5.54 15.68 11.02
C ILE A 227 -5.10 14.54 10.10
N ARG A 228 -3.81 14.44 9.83
CA ARG A 228 -3.17 13.37 9.07
C ARG A 228 -1.99 12.83 9.83
N THR A 229 -1.99 11.54 10.10
CA THR A 229 -0.93 10.82 10.83
C THR A 229 -0.66 9.47 10.17
N ALA A 230 0.42 8.79 10.56
CA ALA A 230 0.75 7.45 10.04
C ALA A 230 -0.20 6.35 10.58
N ASP A 231 -0.72 6.54 11.79
CA ASP A 231 -1.54 5.57 12.50
C ASP A 231 -2.78 6.24 13.11
N ARG A 232 -3.85 5.45 13.24
CA ARG A 232 -5.15 5.95 13.72
C ARG A 232 -5.12 6.29 15.21
N GLU A 233 -4.32 5.58 16.00
CA GLU A 233 -4.21 5.81 17.44
C GLU A 233 -3.61 7.19 17.72
N ARG A 234 -2.48 7.51 17.08
CA ARG A 234 -1.89 8.86 17.14
C ARG A 234 -2.83 9.94 16.62
N ALA A 235 -3.64 9.68 15.60
CA ALA A 235 -4.62 10.64 15.10
C ALA A 235 -5.62 11.06 16.21
N GLU A 236 -6.08 10.09 17.00
CA GLU A 236 -7.03 10.31 18.10
C GLU A 236 -6.35 11.01 19.30
N GLU A 237 -5.11 10.65 19.63
CA GLU A 237 -4.30 11.37 20.62
C GLU A 237 -4.12 12.84 20.25
N LEU A 238 -3.67 13.11 19.02
CA LEU A 238 -3.42 14.46 18.54
C LEU A 238 -4.71 15.29 18.48
N LEU A 239 -5.85 14.68 18.16
CA LEU A 239 -7.16 15.33 18.25
C LEU A 239 -7.47 15.81 19.69
N ASN A 240 -7.17 14.99 20.69
CA ASN A 240 -7.39 15.35 22.09
C ASN A 240 -6.43 16.47 22.53
N GLU A 241 -5.16 16.39 22.16
CA GLU A 241 -4.16 17.46 22.41
C GLU A 241 -4.59 18.80 21.80
N ILE A 242 -5.10 18.78 20.55
CA ILE A 242 -5.65 19.96 19.86
C ILE A 242 -6.84 20.53 20.63
N LEU A 243 -7.77 19.69 21.07
CA LEU A 243 -8.95 20.13 21.81
C LEU A 243 -8.59 20.75 23.16
N GLU A 244 -7.65 20.16 23.88
CA GLU A 244 -7.17 20.70 25.14
C GLU A 244 -6.48 22.05 24.94
N THR A 245 -5.54 22.12 23.99
CA THR A 245 -4.77 23.33 23.68
C THR A 245 -5.69 24.47 23.23
N THR A 246 -6.64 24.20 22.34
CA THR A 246 -7.59 25.22 21.85
C THR A 246 -8.51 25.72 22.97
N ARG A 247 -8.96 24.83 23.87
CA ARG A 247 -9.75 25.23 25.05
C ARG A 247 -8.94 26.09 26.01
N GLN A 248 -7.71 25.69 26.35
CA GLN A 248 -6.85 26.45 27.24
C GLN A 248 -6.61 27.86 26.70
N VAL A 249 -6.23 27.99 25.42
CA VAL A 249 -6.02 29.30 24.78
C VAL A 249 -7.30 30.12 24.78
N LEU A 250 -8.45 29.57 24.42
CA LEU A 250 -9.70 30.33 24.34
C LEU A 250 -10.29 30.68 25.71
N GLN A 251 -10.03 29.88 26.74
CA GLN A 251 -10.49 30.15 28.10
C GLN A 251 -9.89 31.44 28.66
N GLU A 252 -8.64 31.78 28.31
CA GLU A 252 -8.01 33.09 28.61
C GLU A 252 -8.83 34.28 28.06
N TYR A 253 -9.60 34.04 27.00
CA TYR A 253 -10.45 35.03 26.32
C TYR A 253 -11.95 34.76 26.53
N GLY A 254 -12.33 33.97 27.55
CA GLY A 254 -13.73 33.64 27.82
C GLY A 254 -14.45 32.91 26.68
N GLY A 255 -13.70 32.18 25.85
CA GLY A 255 -14.19 31.41 24.72
C GLY A 255 -14.32 29.93 25.01
N VAL A 256 -14.91 29.20 24.06
CA VAL A 256 -15.12 27.75 24.11
C VAL A 256 -14.73 27.09 22.80
N ALA A 257 -14.27 25.84 22.88
CA ALA A 257 -13.98 24.98 21.73
C ALA A 257 -14.62 23.59 21.87
N GLU A 258 -15.29 23.16 20.82
CA GLU A 258 -15.92 21.84 20.70
C GLU A 258 -15.60 21.21 19.34
N PHE A 259 -15.45 19.88 19.29
CA PHE A 259 -15.23 19.15 18.05
C PHE A 259 -16.46 18.32 17.70
N LYS A 260 -16.86 18.36 16.43
CA LYS A 260 -17.91 17.52 15.85
C LYS A 260 -17.31 16.71 14.73
N ARG A 261 -17.35 15.38 14.86
CA ARG A 261 -16.97 14.49 13.77
C ARG A 261 -17.94 14.67 12.61
N THR A 262 -17.41 14.81 11.41
CA THR A 262 -18.21 14.69 10.21
C THR A 262 -18.50 13.20 10.00
N ALA A 263 -19.77 12.83 9.88
CA ALA A 263 -20.19 11.46 9.57
C ALA A 263 -19.82 11.07 8.13
#